data_AF-A0A0F9GQY4-F1
#
_entry.id   AF-A0A0F9GQY4-F1
#
_cell.length_a   1.000
_cell.length_b   1.000
_cell.length_c   1.000
_cell.angle_alpha   90.00
_cell.angle_beta   90.00
_cell.angle_gamma   90.00
#
_symmetry.space_group_name_H-M   'P 1'
#
loop_
_entity.id
_entity.type
_entity.pdbx_description
1 polymer ?
#
loop_
_entity_poly.entity_id
_entity_poly.type
_entity_poly.pdbx_seq_one_letter_code
_entity_poly.pdbx_strand_id
1 'polypeptide(L)'
;MAEAPRANPVRNSRMNKAPRKGRISNGANAVVGQSGGPTGVINASLVGVIEEANRHPEIEGLYGALHAVAGMVKEDFIDLKKLSADTLEQVAASPSSAIGTSRDKPDAEYCSKILEVFKKHNIRYFFYIGGNDSANTAHIINTMAAESSYE
;
A
#
# COMPACT_ATOMS: atom_id res chain seq x y z
N MET A 1 15.74 46.82 8.75
CA MET A 1 14.76 45.85 9.30
C MET A 1 14.38 44.93 8.16
N ALA A 2 14.74 43.65 8.26
CA ALA A 2 14.56 42.66 7.20
C ALA A 2 13.13 42.09 7.21
N GLU A 3 12.51 42.01 6.04
CA GLU A 3 11.19 41.43 5.80
C GLU A 3 11.25 39.90 5.93
N ALA A 4 10.34 39.31 6.71
CA ALA A 4 10.22 37.86 6.87
C ALA A 4 9.62 37.20 5.61
N PRO A 5 10.10 36.00 5.18
CA PRO A 5 9.54 35.34 4.01
C PRO A 5 8.17 34.71 4.34
N ARG A 6 7.20 34.95 3.46
CA ARG A 6 5.84 34.38 3.55
C ARG A 6 5.89 32.87 3.32
N ALA A 7 5.21 32.12 4.19
CA ALA A 7 5.05 30.67 4.07
C ALA A 7 4.31 30.30 2.77
N ASN A 8 4.87 29.34 2.03
CA ASN A 8 4.26 28.76 0.84
C ASN A 8 3.33 27.61 1.28
N PRO A 9 2.03 27.60 0.94
CA PRO A 9 1.16 26.50 1.34
C PRO A 9 1.51 25.23 0.58
N VAL A 10 1.80 24.16 1.34
CA VAL A 10 2.04 22.82 0.81
C VAL A 10 0.80 22.36 0.04
N ARG A 11 0.94 22.21 -1.28
CA ARG A 11 -0.11 21.77 -2.18
C ARG A 11 -0.42 20.30 -1.91
N ASN A 12 -1.51 20.03 -1.20
CA ASN A 12 -2.01 18.68 -0.95
C ASN A 12 -2.43 18.03 -2.27
N SER A 13 -1.56 17.21 -2.87
CA SER A 13 -1.87 16.50 -4.11
C SER A 13 -2.59 15.18 -3.80
N ARG A 14 -3.85 15.27 -3.38
CA ARG A 14 -4.75 14.11 -3.45
C ARG A 14 -4.92 13.75 -4.92
N MET A 15 -4.33 12.65 -5.35
CA MET A 15 -4.47 12.16 -6.72
C MET A 15 -5.80 11.42 -6.86
N ASN A 16 -6.88 12.15 -7.14
CA ASN A 16 -8.00 11.57 -7.88
C ASN A 16 -7.61 11.57 -9.38
N LYS A 17 -6.96 10.51 -9.84
CA LYS A 17 -6.82 10.26 -11.28
C LYS A 17 -7.61 9.02 -11.66
N ALA A 18 -8.60 9.22 -12.53
CA ALA A 18 -9.36 8.18 -13.20
C ALA A 18 -8.42 7.16 -13.88
N PRO A 19 -8.84 5.88 -14.03
CA PRO A 19 -8.01 4.84 -14.62
C PRO A 19 -7.61 5.22 -16.05
N ARG A 20 -6.30 5.16 -16.34
CA ARG A 20 -5.78 5.37 -17.69
C ARG A 20 -6.20 4.20 -18.58
N LYS A 21 -6.75 4.50 -19.76
CA LYS A 21 -7.21 3.53 -20.76
C LYS A 21 -6.03 2.64 -21.23
N GLY A 22 -6.13 1.36 -20.90
CA GLY A 22 -5.50 0.16 -21.51
C GLY A 22 -4.14 0.28 -22.20
N ARG A 23 -3.06 0.12 -21.42
CA ARG A 23 -1.87 -0.59 -21.94
C ARG A 23 -2.16 -2.08 -21.74
N ILE A 24 -1.93 -2.94 -22.73
CA ILE A 24 -1.95 -4.39 -22.50
C ILE A 24 -0.71 -4.69 -21.64
N SER A 25 -0.94 -4.75 -20.34
CA SER A 25 0.02 -5.14 -19.31
C SER A 25 0.00 -6.65 -19.18
N ASN A 26 1.14 -7.30 -19.40
CA ASN A 26 1.29 -8.73 -19.10
C ASN A 26 1.60 -8.97 -17.62
N GLY A 27 1.87 -7.91 -16.83
CA GLY A 27 2.10 -8.01 -15.39
C GLY A 27 0.91 -7.54 -14.56
N ALA A 28 1.04 -7.71 -13.25
CA ALA A 28 0.05 -7.38 -12.24
C ALA A 28 0.56 -6.30 -11.28
N ASN A 29 -0.36 -5.66 -10.56
CA ASN A 29 0.00 -4.74 -9.50
C ASN A 29 0.12 -5.47 -8.15
N ALA A 30 0.88 -4.87 -7.26
CA ALA A 30 1.02 -5.26 -5.88
C ALA A 30 0.47 -4.16 -4.97
N VAL A 31 0.02 -4.55 -3.77
CA VAL A 31 -0.26 -3.63 -2.67
C VAL A 31 0.45 -4.09 -1.41
N VAL A 32 0.97 -3.13 -0.65
CA VAL A 32 1.54 -3.34 0.68
C VAL A 32 0.84 -2.48 1.71
N GLY A 33 0.54 -3.06 2.87
CA GLY A 33 -0.03 -2.36 4.03
C GLY A 33 0.75 -2.66 5.31
N GLN A 34 0.82 -1.67 6.21
CA GLN A 34 1.36 -1.82 7.56
C GLN A 34 0.21 -1.86 8.57
N SER A 35 0.19 -2.84 9.47
CA SER A 35 -0.93 -3.13 10.35
C SER A 35 -0.49 -3.44 11.78
N GLY A 36 -1.38 -3.21 12.74
CA GLY A 36 -1.11 -3.40 14.16
C GLY A 36 -0.35 -2.23 14.80
N GLY A 37 0.30 -2.51 15.93
CA GLY A 37 1.14 -1.56 16.66
C GLY A 37 2.47 -1.35 15.93
N PRO A 38 2.84 -0.12 15.54
CA PRO A 38 4.12 0.13 14.89
C PRO A 38 5.32 -0.27 15.75
N THR A 39 6.36 -0.83 15.12
CA THR A 39 7.62 -1.21 15.77
C THR A 39 8.76 -0.30 15.31
N GLY A 40 9.94 -0.45 15.92
CA GLY A 40 11.13 0.28 15.47
C GLY A 40 11.66 -0.13 14.09
N VAL A 41 11.19 -1.25 13.53
CA VAL A 41 11.74 -1.85 12.29
C VAL A 41 10.69 -2.12 11.21
N ILE A 42 9.42 -1.78 11.45
CA ILE A 42 8.32 -2.05 10.51
C ILE A 42 8.52 -1.36 9.14
N ASN A 43 9.20 -0.21 9.13
CA ASN A 43 9.53 0.49 7.88
C ASN A 43 10.67 -0.18 7.11
N ALA A 44 11.61 -0.85 7.79
CA ALA A 44 12.62 -1.65 7.10
C ALA A 44 11.97 -2.82 6.34
N SER A 45 10.93 -3.45 6.91
CA SER A 45 10.14 -4.46 6.19
C SER A 45 9.40 -3.87 4.98
N LEU A 46 8.83 -2.67 5.11
CA LEU A 46 8.19 -1.97 3.98
C LEU A 46 9.19 -1.70 2.85
N VAL A 47 10.37 -1.18 3.20
CA VAL A 47 11.43 -0.89 2.23
C VAL A 47 11.93 -2.15 1.54
N GLY A 48 12.09 -3.26 2.27
CA GLY A 48 12.43 -4.55 1.67
C GLY A 48 11.42 -5.04 0.63
N VAL A 49 10.11 -4.83 0.86
CA VAL A 49 9.07 -5.12 -0.14
C VAL A 49 9.22 -4.23 -1.37
N ILE A 50 9.49 -2.93 -1.18
CA ILE A 50 9.66 -1.98 -2.29
C ILE A 50 10.87 -2.35 -3.14
N GLU A 51 12.01 -2.61 -2.51
CA GLU A 51 13.26 -2.98 -3.18
C GLU A 51 13.10 -4.28 -3.96
N GLU A 52 12.51 -5.32 -3.35
CA GLU A 52 12.33 -6.59 -4.03
C GLU A 52 11.32 -6.47 -5.18
N ALA A 53 10.18 -5.81 -4.97
CA ALA A 53 9.20 -5.59 -6.04
C ALA A 53 9.77 -4.81 -7.25
N ASN A 54 10.75 -3.92 -7.03
CA ASN A 54 11.43 -3.22 -8.12
C ASN A 54 12.33 -4.13 -8.98
N ARG A 55 12.71 -5.31 -8.47
CA ARG A 55 13.54 -6.30 -9.19
C ARG A 55 12.70 -7.27 -10.03
N HIS A 56 11.38 -7.29 -9.81
CA HIS A 56 10.44 -8.19 -10.46
C HIS A 56 9.59 -7.45 -11.52
N PRO A 57 9.89 -7.59 -12.83
CA PRO A 57 9.16 -6.90 -13.90
C PRO A 57 7.69 -7.33 -14.03
N GLU A 58 7.32 -8.51 -13.52
CA GLU A 58 5.93 -8.99 -13.41
C GLU A 58 5.08 -8.16 -12.44
N ILE A 59 5.71 -7.43 -11.50
CA ILE A 59 5.06 -6.46 -10.62
C ILE A 59 5.15 -5.07 -11.27
N GLU A 60 4.13 -4.69 -12.04
CA GLU A 60 4.15 -3.44 -12.79
C GLU A 60 4.09 -2.22 -11.86
N GLY A 61 3.12 -2.21 -10.95
CA GLY A 61 2.93 -1.18 -9.93
C GLY A 61 2.99 -1.76 -8.51
N LEU A 62 3.47 -0.95 -7.56
CA LEU A 62 3.41 -1.25 -6.13
C LEU A 62 2.73 -0.09 -5.39
N TYR A 63 1.56 -0.36 -4.84
CA TYR A 63 0.78 0.59 -4.05
C TYR A 63 1.05 0.41 -2.56
N GLY A 64 1.26 1.51 -1.83
CA GLY A 64 1.20 1.55 -0.38
C GLY A 64 -0.21 1.94 0.06
N ALA A 65 -0.88 1.11 0.85
CA ALA A 65 -2.20 1.40 1.40
C ALA A 65 -2.10 2.31 2.63
N LEU A 66 -2.54 3.56 2.50
CA LEU A 66 -2.50 4.51 3.61
C LEU A 66 -3.50 4.10 4.69
N HIS A 67 -3.02 3.85 5.91
CA HIS A 67 -3.84 3.31 7.01
C HIS A 67 -4.42 1.92 6.70
N ALA A 68 -3.60 1.03 6.14
CA ALA A 68 -3.86 -0.40 6.04
C ALA A 68 -5.19 -0.74 5.30
N VAL A 69 -5.95 -1.71 5.81
CA VAL A 69 -7.27 -2.10 5.26
C VAL A 69 -8.26 -0.94 5.11
N ALA A 70 -8.19 0.08 5.98
CA ALA A 70 -9.06 1.25 5.86
C ALA A 70 -8.71 2.09 4.63
N GLY A 71 -7.43 2.18 4.28
CA GLY A 71 -6.96 2.76 3.02
C GLY A 71 -7.37 1.95 1.82
N MET A 72 -7.24 0.61 1.90
CA MET A 72 -7.60 -0.28 0.79
C MET A 72 -9.05 -0.12 0.37
N VAL A 73 -10.00 -0.13 1.31
CA VAL A 73 -11.44 0.05 1.01
C VAL A 73 -11.73 1.45 0.45
N LYS A 74 -10.98 2.47 0.88
CA LYS A 74 -11.13 3.86 0.41
C LYS A 74 -10.34 4.16 -0.86
N GLU A 75 -9.60 3.18 -1.39
CA GLU A 75 -8.67 3.36 -2.51
C GLU A 75 -7.62 4.45 -2.26
N ASP A 76 -7.21 4.64 -0.99
CA ASP A 76 -6.22 5.63 -0.58
C ASP A 76 -4.81 5.04 -0.68
N PHE A 77 -4.22 5.20 -1.86
CA PHE A 77 -2.95 4.58 -2.24
C PHE A 77 -1.87 5.61 -2.57
N ILE A 78 -0.63 5.29 -2.19
CA ILE A 78 0.59 5.94 -2.69
C ILE A 78 1.33 5.00 -3.64
N ASP A 79 1.90 5.53 -4.73
CA ASP A 79 2.74 4.76 -5.65
C ASP A 79 4.18 4.70 -5.10
N LEU A 80 4.57 3.53 -4.61
CA LEU A 80 5.84 3.34 -3.91
C LEU A 80 7.03 3.19 -4.85
N LYS A 81 6.81 2.81 -6.12
CA LYS A 81 7.91 2.70 -7.12
C LYS A 81 8.46 4.06 -7.55
N LYS A 82 7.81 5.16 -7.15
CA LYS A 82 8.24 6.54 -7.43
C LYS A 82 9.14 7.14 -6.34
N LEU A 83 9.35 6.43 -5.23
CA LEU A 83 10.20 6.92 -4.14
C LEU A 83 11.67 6.82 -4.52
N SER A 84 12.48 7.81 -4.12
CA SER A 84 13.92 7.82 -4.35
C SER A 84 14.65 6.91 -3.36
N ALA A 85 15.86 6.45 -3.71
CA ALA A 85 16.69 5.67 -2.80
C ALA A 85 16.94 6.39 -1.47
N ASP A 86 17.26 7.69 -1.51
CA ASP A 86 17.45 8.52 -0.30
C ASP A 86 16.19 8.56 0.58
N THR A 87 15.01 8.63 -0.04
CA THR A 87 13.73 8.57 0.70
C THR A 87 13.55 7.21 1.35
N LEU A 88 13.86 6.12 0.64
CA LEU A 88 13.74 4.76 1.18
C LEU A 88 14.71 4.52 2.34
N GLU A 89 15.94 5.04 2.25
CA GLU A 89 16.92 4.96 3.34
C GLU A 89 16.42 5.68 4.60
N GLN A 90 15.89 6.90 4.44
CA GLN A 90 15.29 7.65 5.55
C GLN A 90 14.08 6.94 6.16
N VAL A 91 13.22 6.37 5.32
CA VAL A 91 12.05 5.60 5.77
C VAL A 91 12.48 4.36 6.53
N ALA A 92 13.45 3.59 6.02
CA ALA A 92 13.97 2.38 6.66
C ALA A 92 14.52 2.65 8.07
N ALA A 93 15.19 3.79 8.25
CA ALA A 93 15.76 4.20 9.54
C ALA A 93 14.74 4.87 10.49
N SER A 94 13.54 5.19 10.01
CA SER A 94 12.52 5.86 10.80
C SER A 94 11.68 4.85 11.60
N PRO A 95 11.44 5.08 12.91
CA PRO A 95 10.54 4.25 13.68
C PRO A 95 9.08 4.51 13.28
N SER A 96 8.16 3.73 13.86
CA SER A 96 6.73 3.84 13.58
C SER A 96 6.36 3.39 12.16
N SER A 97 5.10 3.56 11.77
CA SER A 97 4.60 3.12 10.45
C SER A 97 4.59 4.31 9.47
N ALA A 98 5.33 4.20 8.37
CA ALA A 98 5.46 5.26 7.36
C ALA A 98 4.19 5.47 6.54
N ILE A 99 3.40 4.41 6.30
CA ILE A 99 2.11 4.49 5.60
C ILE A 99 0.91 4.38 6.56
N GLY A 100 1.14 4.48 7.87
CA GLY A 100 0.10 4.40 8.89
C GLY A 100 -0.44 2.99 9.12
N THR A 101 -1.24 2.81 10.17
CA THR A 101 -1.92 1.55 10.47
C THR A 101 -3.41 1.77 10.68
N SER A 102 -4.19 0.69 10.75
CA SER A 102 -5.61 0.71 11.12
C SER A 102 -5.85 -0.11 12.39
N ARG A 103 -6.94 0.18 13.08
CA ARG A 103 -7.48 -0.64 14.17
C ARG A 103 -8.72 -1.44 13.76
N ASP A 104 -9.15 -1.29 12.51
CA ASP A 104 -10.24 -2.06 11.95
C ASP A 104 -9.88 -3.55 11.99
N LYS A 105 -10.86 -4.37 12.34
CA LYS A 105 -10.77 -5.83 12.30
C LYS A 105 -11.64 -6.31 11.14
N PRO A 106 -11.04 -6.61 9.97
CA PRO A 106 -11.79 -7.03 8.81
C PRO A 106 -12.52 -8.35 9.07
N ASP A 107 -13.83 -8.34 8.86
CA ASP A 107 -14.62 -9.55 8.69
C ASP A 107 -14.68 -9.93 7.19
N ALA A 108 -15.51 -10.92 6.86
CA ALA A 108 -15.67 -11.38 5.49
C ALA A 108 -16.23 -10.29 4.55
N GLU A 109 -17.20 -9.49 5.01
CA GLU A 109 -17.79 -8.42 4.18
C GLU A 109 -16.77 -7.32 3.90
N TYR A 110 -15.98 -6.96 4.91
CA TYR A 110 -14.89 -5.99 4.76
C TYR A 110 -13.83 -6.51 3.78
N CYS A 111 -13.42 -7.77 3.91
CA CYS A 111 -12.45 -8.40 3.00
C CYS A 111 -12.98 -8.48 1.56
N SER A 112 -14.28 -8.72 1.38
CA SER A 112 -14.91 -8.70 0.06
C SER A 112 -14.80 -7.32 -0.61
N LYS A 113 -15.02 -6.22 0.13
CA LYS A 113 -14.83 -4.85 -0.39
C LYS A 113 -13.39 -4.61 -0.82
N ILE A 114 -12.41 -5.12 -0.07
CA ILE A 114 -10.98 -5.04 -0.44
C ILE A 114 -10.71 -5.83 -1.72
N LEU A 115 -11.25 -7.04 -1.85
CA LEU A 115 -11.06 -7.87 -3.05
C LEU A 115 -11.63 -7.20 -4.31
N GLU A 116 -12.76 -6.50 -4.21
CA GLU A 116 -13.30 -5.73 -5.34
C GLU A 116 -12.38 -4.57 -5.75
N VAL A 117 -11.73 -3.91 -4.78
CA VAL A 117 -10.67 -2.93 -5.07
C VAL A 117 -9.48 -3.61 -5.74
N PHE A 118 -9.08 -4.80 -5.29
CA PHE A 118 -7.96 -5.53 -5.90
C PHE A 118 -8.24 -5.87 -7.37
N LYS A 119 -9.43 -6.42 -7.65
CA LYS A 119 -9.93 -6.67 -9.02
C LYS A 119 -9.90 -5.41 -9.87
N LYS A 120 -10.44 -4.30 -9.36
CA LYS A 120 -10.49 -3.01 -10.05
C LYS A 120 -9.11 -2.48 -10.44
N HIS A 121 -8.09 -2.68 -9.60
CA HIS A 121 -6.73 -2.18 -9.81
C HIS A 121 -5.77 -3.24 -10.36
N ASN A 122 -6.26 -4.42 -10.76
CA ASN A 122 -5.43 -5.57 -11.17
C ASN A 122 -4.33 -5.91 -10.14
N ILE A 123 -4.68 -5.90 -8.86
CA ILE A 123 -3.77 -6.25 -7.76
C ILE A 123 -3.80 -7.76 -7.57
N ARG A 124 -2.67 -8.43 -7.82
CA ARG A 124 -2.50 -9.89 -7.64
C ARG A 124 -1.54 -10.24 -6.51
N TYR A 125 -0.74 -9.28 -6.07
CA TYR A 125 0.18 -9.47 -4.94
C TYR A 125 -0.27 -8.62 -3.76
N PHE A 126 -0.47 -9.26 -2.61
CA PHE A 126 -0.82 -8.59 -1.37
C PHE A 126 0.22 -8.87 -0.27
N PHE A 127 0.96 -7.84 0.11
CA PHE A 127 1.92 -7.89 1.21
C PHE A 127 1.31 -7.19 2.44
N TYR A 128 1.13 -7.92 3.54
CA TYR A 128 0.55 -7.33 4.75
C TYR A 128 1.46 -7.48 5.95
N ILE A 129 2.12 -6.37 6.30
CA ILE A 129 3.12 -6.30 7.36
C ILE A 129 2.39 -6.12 8.69
N GLY A 130 2.36 -7.14 9.53
CA GLY A 130 1.70 -7.09 10.83
C GLY A 130 1.79 -8.42 11.59
N GLY A 131 1.00 -8.54 12.66
CA GLY A 131 0.91 -9.76 13.48
C GLY A 131 -0.22 -10.70 13.06
N ASN A 132 -0.66 -11.55 13.99
CA ASN A 132 -1.65 -12.61 13.74
C ASN A 132 -2.96 -12.11 13.10
N ASP A 133 -3.52 -10.99 13.57
CA ASP A 133 -4.75 -10.43 12.98
C ASP A 133 -4.55 -10.08 11.50
N SER A 134 -3.34 -9.61 11.14
CA SER A 134 -2.99 -9.28 9.76
C SER A 134 -2.83 -10.55 8.92
N ALA A 135 -2.20 -11.58 9.46
CA ALA A 135 -2.12 -12.89 8.81
C ALA A 135 -3.52 -13.49 8.56
N ASN A 136 -4.44 -13.37 9.52
CA ASN A 136 -5.82 -13.83 9.37
C ASN A 136 -6.57 -13.04 8.28
N THR A 137 -6.43 -11.72 8.23
CA THR A 137 -6.99 -10.89 7.13
C THR A 137 -6.44 -11.32 5.77
N ALA A 138 -5.12 -11.50 5.65
CA ALA A 138 -4.50 -11.95 4.40
C ALA A 138 -5.02 -13.34 3.99
N HIS A 139 -5.21 -14.25 4.95
CA HIS A 139 -5.78 -15.56 4.70
C HIS A 139 -7.22 -15.48 4.18
N ILE A 140 -8.10 -14.69 4.81
CA ILE A 140 -9.49 -14.52 4.37
C ILE A 140 -9.54 -13.97 2.94
N ILE A 141 -8.76 -12.93 2.64
CA ILE A 141 -8.71 -12.34 1.30
C ILE A 141 -8.20 -13.36 0.28
N ASN A 142 -7.14 -14.12 0.60
CA ASN A 142 -6.59 -15.14 -0.29
C ASN A 142 -7.61 -16.26 -0.57
N THR A 143 -8.34 -16.72 0.45
CA THR A 143 -9.40 -17.73 0.27
C THR A 143 -10.50 -17.21 -0.65
N MET A 144 -10.99 -15.98 -0.44
CA MET A 144 -12.02 -15.37 -1.30
C MET A 144 -11.54 -15.15 -2.74
N ALA A 145 -10.28 -14.78 -2.91
CA ALA A 145 -9.62 -14.64 -4.20
C ALA A 145 -9.61 -15.97 -4.96
N ALA A 146 -9.18 -17.05 -4.32
CA ALA A 146 -9.19 -18.40 -4.89
C ALA A 146 -10.60 -18.87 -5.26
N GLU A 147 -11.58 -18.70 -4.35
CA GLU A 147 -12.99 -19.02 -4.61
C GLU A 147 -13.59 -18.23 -5.78
N SER A 148 -13.09 -17.00 -6.00
CA SER A 148 -13.49 -16.13 -7.11
C SER A 148 -12.68 -16.35 -8.39
N SER A 149 -11.76 -17.34 -8.42
CA SER A 149 -10.81 -17.54 -9.53
C SER A 149 -9.99 -16.28 -9.87
N TYR A 150 -9.65 -15.50 -8.85
CA TYR A 150 -8.87 -14.28 -8.95
C TYR A 150 -7.56 -14.45 -8.17
N GLU A 151 -6.65 -15.27 -8.69
CA GLU A 151 -5.29 -15.45 -8.12
C GLU A 151 -4.32 -14.36 -8.58
#